data_AF-A0A8X8WFH5-F1
#
_entry.id   AF-A0A8X8WFH5-F1
#
_cell.length_a   1.000
_cell.length_b   1.000
_cell.length_c   1.000
_cell.angle_alpha   90.00
_cell.angle_beta   90.00
_cell.angle_gamma   90.00
#
_symmetry.space_group_name_H-M   'P 1'
#
loop_
_entity.id
_entity.type
_entity.pdbx_description
1 polymer ?
#
loop_
_entity_poly.entity_id
_entity_poly.type
_entity_poly.pdbx_seq_one_letter_code
_entity_poly.pdbx_strand_id
1 'polypeptide(L)'
;MATISLHSSYNLRATKTALNTCTVQQPRAALSRLHMLLHASVQVLPWGLIALAELIFAAVWTLSKAFRLRPVARAAAPENLPGDGSLPGVDVFVCTADPKKEPVAEVMNTVVSAKAMDYAAEKLAVYLSDDGGAAATRYAIKEACRFAESWCRFVGCMGSRRGALRRFSRLLVKTRGKLWRAMSLMLNWIKSR
;
A
#
# COMPACT_ATOMS: atom_id res chain seq x y z
N MET A 1 44.67 19.32 -107.97
CA MET A 1 46.13 19.32 -107.72
C MET A 1 46.63 20.75 -107.72
N ALA A 2 46.89 21.31 -106.54
CA ALA A 2 47.80 22.43 -106.31
C ALA A 2 48.14 22.45 -104.80
N THR A 3 49.40 22.68 -104.53
CA THR A 3 50.16 22.36 -103.31
C THR A 3 50.14 23.43 -102.22
N ILE A 4 50.11 22.97 -100.97
CA ILE A 4 50.90 23.32 -99.78
C ILE A 4 51.28 24.81 -99.57
N SER A 5 50.92 25.32 -98.39
CA SER A 5 51.78 26.27 -97.66
C SER A 5 51.77 25.94 -96.17
N LEU A 6 52.94 25.57 -95.63
CA LEU A 6 53.24 25.37 -94.22
C LEU A 6 54.01 26.59 -93.71
N HIS A 7 53.50 27.25 -92.67
CA HIS A 7 54.28 28.14 -91.81
C HIS A 7 53.62 28.18 -90.42
N SER A 8 54.09 27.36 -89.47
CA SER A 8 55.10 27.69 -88.45
C SER A 8 54.70 28.87 -87.55
N SER A 9 54.27 28.56 -86.33
CA SER A 9 54.53 29.36 -85.12
C SER A 9 54.21 28.55 -83.87
N TYR A 10 55.29 27.99 -83.32
CA TYR A 10 55.45 27.48 -81.96
C TYR A 10 55.06 28.55 -80.93
N ASN A 11 54.30 28.16 -79.89
CA ASN A 11 54.25 28.91 -78.65
C ASN A 11 54.11 27.95 -77.47
N LEU A 12 55.26 27.45 -76.99
CA LEU A 12 55.41 26.94 -75.63
C LEU A 12 55.28 28.13 -74.68
N ARG A 13 54.16 28.24 -73.96
CA ARG A 13 54.02 29.19 -72.85
C ARG A 13 53.85 28.42 -71.55
N ALA A 14 55.01 28.12 -70.95
CA ALA A 14 55.10 27.74 -69.56
C ALA A 14 54.78 28.96 -68.68
N THR A 15 53.64 28.94 -68.00
CA THR A 15 53.40 29.76 -66.82
C THR A 15 52.95 28.84 -65.70
N LYS A 16 53.89 28.54 -64.81
CA LYS A 16 53.71 27.77 -63.58
C LYS A 16 52.79 28.53 -62.61
N THR A 17 51.96 27.74 -61.94
CA THR A 17 51.43 27.91 -60.57
C THR A 17 50.51 29.10 -60.31
N ALA A 18 49.21 28.91 -60.58
CA ALA A 18 48.16 29.54 -59.79
C ALA A 18 48.02 28.77 -58.46
N LEU A 19 48.36 29.44 -57.36
CA LEU A 19 48.03 28.99 -56.00
C LEU A 19 46.51 29.04 -55.85
N ASN A 20 45.86 27.88 -56.02
CA ASN A 20 44.44 27.73 -55.75
C ASN A 20 44.21 27.91 -54.24
N THR A 21 43.60 29.03 -53.88
CA THR A 21 43.20 29.36 -52.52
C THR A 21 42.04 28.43 -52.13
N CYS A 22 42.30 27.45 -51.27
CA CYS A 22 41.28 26.59 -50.69
C CYS A 22 40.44 27.41 -49.70
N THR A 23 39.39 28.09 -50.16
CA THR A 23 38.43 28.73 -49.27
C THR A 23 37.61 27.64 -48.56
N VAL A 24 37.81 27.52 -47.25
CA VAL A 24 37.07 26.63 -46.34
C VAL A 24 35.58 26.94 -46.42
N GLN A 25 34.85 26.14 -47.20
CA GLN A 25 33.41 26.27 -47.36
C GLN A 25 32.66 25.41 -46.34
N GLN A 26 32.79 25.64 -45.02
CA GLN A 26 31.97 24.88 -44.04
C GLN A 26 31.54 25.63 -42.77
N PRO A 27 30.61 26.61 -42.85
CA PRO A 27 29.77 26.96 -41.71
C PRO A 27 28.44 26.16 -41.70
N ARG A 28 27.85 25.88 -42.87
CA ARG A 28 26.56 25.15 -42.99
C ARG A 28 26.68 23.66 -42.66
N ALA A 29 27.79 23.02 -43.04
CA ALA A 29 28.03 21.61 -42.73
C ALA A 29 28.23 21.39 -41.22
N ALA A 30 28.96 22.28 -40.54
CA ALA A 30 29.15 22.22 -39.09
C ALA A 30 27.82 22.44 -38.33
N LEU A 31 27.02 23.43 -38.76
CA LEU A 31 25.68 23.66 -38.19
C LEU A 31 24.74 22.47 -38.40
N SER A 32 24.73 21.87 -39.60
CA SER A 32 23.92 20.68 -39.87
C SER A 32 24.33 19.46 -39.02
N ARG A 33 25.64 19.32 -38.74
CA ARG A 33 26.18 18.28 -37.85
C ARG A 33 25.81 18.53 -36.39
N LEU A 34 25.88 19.77 -35.92
CA LEU A 34 25.44 20.15 -34.57
C LEU A 34 23.93 19.93 -34.39
N HIS A 35 23.12 20.31 -35.38
CA HIS A 35 21.68 20.05 -35.38
C HIS A 35 21.39 18.55 -35.33
N MET A 36 22.15 17.74 -36.08
CA MET A 36 22.02 16.28 -36.07
C MET A 36 22.42 15.66 -34.73
N LEU A 37 23.47 16.18 -34.07
CA LEU A 37 23.88 15.74 -32.73
C LEU A 37 22.89 16.15 -31.64
N LEU A 38 22.31 17.35 -31.72
CA LEU A 38 21.24 17.82 -30.83
C LEU A 38 19.95 17.01 -31.04
N HIS A 39 19.60 16.68 -32.28
CA HIS A 39 18.44 15.85 -32.58
C HIS A 39 18.65 14.40 -32.11
N ALA A 40 19.86 13.86 -32.27
CA ALA A 40 20.24 12.56 -31.75
C ALA A 40 20.24 12.53 -30.21
N SER A 41 20.75 13.57 -29.53
CA SER A 41 20.77 13.62 -28.07
C SER A 41 19.37 13.80 -27.46
N VAL A 42 18.50 14.58 -28.10
CA VAL A 42 17.08 14.73 -27.73
C VAL A 42 16.30 13.43 -27.94
N GLN A 43 16.72 12.56 -28.85
CA GLN A 43 16.12 11.23 -29.01
C GLN A 43 16.67 10.23 -27.98
N VAL A 44 17.95 10.27 -27.62
CA VAL A 44 18.53 9.27 -26.68
C VAL A 44 18.01 9.44 -25.24
N LEU A 45 17.73 10.67 -24.79
CA LEU A 45 17.27 10.94 -23.42
C LEU A 45 15.90 10.32 -23.09
N PRO A 46 14.81 10.59 -23.85
CA PRO A 46 13.50 9.97 -23.61
C PRO A 46 13.56 8.44 -23.71
N TRP A 47 14.32 7.89 -24.66
CA TRP A 47 14.48 6.45 -24.81
C TRP A 47 15.19 5.82 -23.61
N GLY A 48 16.23 6.46 -23.07
CA GLY A 48 16.89 6.03 -21.85
C GLY A 48 15.98 6.08 -20.62
N LEU A 49 15.16 7.13 -20.48
CA LEU A 49 14.20 7.27 -19.38
C LEU A 49 13.10 6.21 -19.44
N ILE A 50 12.56 5.92 -20.63
CA ILE A 50 11.55 4.87 -20.83
C ILE A 50 12.16 3.50 -20.52
N ALA A 51 13.37 3.21 -21.02
CA ALA A 51 14.06 1.95 -20.74
C ALA A 51 14.35 1.76 -19.24
N LEU A 52 14.75 2.84 -18.55
CA LEU A 52 14.96 2.81 -17.10
C LEU A 52 13.65 2.60 -16.34
N ALA A 53 12.56 3.25 -16.75
CA ALA A 53 11.24 3.07 -16.15
C ALA A 53 10.74 1.62 -16.31
N GLU A 54 10.89 1.03 -17.49
CA GLU A 54 10.56 -0.39 -17.76
C GLU A 54 11.43 -1.35 -16.92
N LEU A 55 12.73 -1.06 -16.76
CA LEU A 55 13.62 -1.86 -15.92
C LEU A 55 13.18 -1.82 -14.45
N ILE A 56 12.87 -0.63 -13.92
CA ILE A 56 12.37 -0.46 -12.55
C ILE A 56 11.03 -1.17 -12.38
N PHE A 57 10.12 -1.02 -13.34
CA PHE A 57 8.82 -1.69 -13.32
C PHE A 57 8.97 -3.22 -13.32
N ALA A 58 9.80 -3.77 -14.21
CA ALA A 58 10.10 -5.19 -14.27
C ALA A 58 10.75 -5.71 -12.98
N ALA A 59 11.64 -4.93 -12.37
CA ALA A 59 12.26 -5.26 -11.09
C ALA A 59 11.20 -5.30 -9.95
N VAL A 60 10.38 -4.27 -9.82
CA VAL A 60 9.29 -4.21 -8.81
C VAL A 60 8.29 -5.34 -9.04
N TRP A 61 7.93 -5.63 -10.29
CA TRP A 61 7.04 -6.73 -10.64
C TRP A 61 7.62 -8.09 -10.24
N THR A 62 8.90 -8.33 -10.56
CA THR A 62 9.59 -9.59 -10.22
C THR A 62 9.68 -9.78 -8.71
N LEU A 63 10.07 -8.75 -7.96
CA LEU A 63 10.09 -8.77 -6.49
C LEU A 63 8.68 -9.02 -5.91
N SER A 64 7.66 -8.40 -6.49
CA SER A 64 6.25 -8.61 -6.08
C SER A 64 5.72 -10.01 -6.41
N LYS A 65 6.29 -10.70 -7.41
CA LYS A 65 5.98 -12.10 -7.69
C LYS A 65 6.70 -13.03 -6.74
N ALA A 66 7.94 -12.73 -6.35
CA ALA A 66 8.73 -13.53 -5.41
C ALA A 66 7.97 -13.82 -4.10
N PHE A 67 7.28 -12.82 -3.53
CA PHE A 67 6.47 -12.99 -2.31
C PHE A 67 5.25 -13.92 -2.48
N ARG A 68 4.81 -14.18 -3.71
CA ARG A 68 3.63 -15.02 -4.01
C ARG A 68 3.98 -16.44 -4.45
N LEU A 69 5.25 -16.75 -4.70
CA LEU A 69 5.66 -18.07 -5.21
C LEU A 69 5.53 -19.20 -4.18
N ARG A 70 5.53 -18.89 -2.87
CA ARG A 70 5.39 -19.88 -1.80
C ARG A 70 4.51 -19.34 -0.67
N PRO A 71 3.17 -19.42 -0.80
CA PRO A 71 2.29 -19.02 0.28
C PRO A 71 2.49 -19.94 1.49
N VAL A 72 2.84 -19.36 2.63
CA VAL A 72 2.96 -20.10 3.90
C VAL A 72 1.59 -20.13 4.58
N ALA A 73 0.90 -21.26 4.51
CA ALA A 73 -0.29 -21.51 5.30
C ALA A 73 0.12 -22.01 6.70
N ARG A 74 -0.40 -21.38 7.75
CA ARG A 74 -0.20 -21.81 9.14
C ARG A 74 -1.53 -22.31 9.70
N ALA A 75 -1.55 -23.52 10.24
CA ALA A 75 -2.65 -24.03 11.03
C ALA A 75 -2.39 -23.70 12.51
N ALA A 76 -3.38 -23.15 13.21
CA ALA A 76 -3.34 -23.00 14.65
C ALA A 76 -3.93 -24.27 15.29
N ALA A 77 -3.19 -24.89 16.21
CA ALA A 77 -3.61 -26.05 16.99
C ALA A 77 -3.84 -25.62 18.46
N PRO A 78 -4.98 -24.99 18.78
CA PRO A 78 -5.27 -24.52 20.14
C PRO A 78 -5.31 -25.66 21.18
N GLU A 79 -5.51 -26.89 20.75
CA GLU A 79 -5.43 -28.10 21.58
C GLU A 79 -4.04 -28.35 22.18
N ASN A 80 -2.98 -27.80 21.58
CA ASN A 80 -1.62 -27.94 22.07
C ASN A 80 -1.22 -26.83 23.07
N LEU A 81 -2.12 -25.88 23.34
CA LEU A 81 -1.87 -24.86 24.33
C LEU A 81 -1.94 -25.47 25.74
N PRO A 82 -1.04 -25.09 26.64
CA PRO A 82 -1.15 -25.51 28.03
C PRO A 82 -2.42 -24.88 28.63
N GLY A 83 -2.99 -25.54 29.66
CA GLY A 83 -4.22 -25.07 30.28
C GLY A 83 -4.12 -23.62 30.81
N ASP A 84 -5.28 -23.01 31.08
CA ASP A 84 -5.46 -21.57 31.34
C ASP A 84 -4.49 -20.97 32.39
N GLY A 85 -4.03 -21.79 33.34
CA GLY A 85 -3.10 -21.43 34.41
C GLY A 85 -1.72 -20.94 33.95
N SER A 86 -1.18 -21.42 32.82
CA SER A 86 0.17 -21.06 32.36
C SER A 86 0.22 -20.15 31.13
N LEU A 87 -0.94 -19.60 30.71
CA LEU A 87 -0.99 -18.64 29.62
C LEU A 87 -0.36 -17.29 30.03
N PRO A 88 0.30 -16.56 29.11
CA PRO A 88 0.88 -15.24 29.40
C PRO A 88 -0.21 -14.18 29.63
N GLY A 89 0.17 -13.00 30.14
CA GLY A 89 -0.70 -11.83 30.13
C GLY A 89 -0.87 -11.30 28.70
N VAL A 90 -2.08 -10.84 28.35
CA VAL A 90 -2.39 -10.26 27.04
C VAL A 90 -3.10 -8.92 27.23
N ASP A 91 -2.54 -7.89 26.61
CA ASP A 91 -3.11 -6.55 26.59
C ASP A 91 -3.65 -6.24 25.19
N VAL A 92 -4.94 -5.88 25.11
CA VAL A 92 -5.59 -5.46 23.87
C VAL A 92 -5.70 -3.95 23.86
N PHE A 93 -5.06 -3.30 22.90
CA PHE A 93 -5.18 -1.86 22.68
C PHE A 93 -6.13 -1.58 21.52
N VAL A 94 -7.16 -0.80 21.79
CA VAL A 94 -8.09 -0.24 20.79
C VAL A 94 -7.79 1.25 20.67
N CYS A 95 -7.46 1.73 19.47
CA CYS A 95 -7.21 3.15 19.23
C CYS A 95 -8.34 3.73 18.39
N THR A 96 -8.82 4.92 18.75
CA THR A 96 -9.80 5.68 17.98
C THR A 96 -9.36 7.12 17.84
N ALA A 97 -9.57 7.71 16.67
CA ALA A 97 -9.07 9.05 16.34
C ALA A 97 -10.17 10.11 16.21
N ASP A 98 -11.36 9.74 15.71
CA ASP A 98 -12.45 10.69 15.51
C ASP A 98 -13.81 9.98 15.61
N PRO A 99 -14.67 10.34 16.58
CA PRO A 99 -15.99 9.74 16.75
C PRO A 99 -16.95 9.95 15.57
N LYS A 100 -16.65 10.89 14.66
CA LYS A 100 -17.46 11.11 13.44
C LYS A 100 -17.09 10.15 12.32
N LYS A 101 -15.79 9.83 12.17
CA LYS A 101 -15.30 8.89 11.16
C LYS A 101 -15.45 7.45 11.61
N GLU A 102 -15.24 7.21 12.90
CA GLU A 102 -15.35 5.91 13.57
C GLU A 102 -16.52 5.98 14.55
N PRO A 103 -17.71 5.45 14.19
CA PRO A 103 -18.87 5.57 15.04
C PRO A 103 -18.60 4.98 16.42
N VAL A 104 -18.84 5.78 17.47
CA VAL A 104 -18.55 5.40 18.87
C VAL A 104 -19.18 4.04 19.24
N ALA A 105 -20.38 3.74 18.73
CA ALA A 105 -21.03 2.45 18.97
C ALA A 105 -20.25 1.25 18.40
N GLU A 106 -19.60 1.40 17.25
CA GLU A 106 -18.76 0.35 16.65
C GLU A 106 -17.47 0.15 17.45
N VAL A 107 -16.86 1.23 17.92
CA VAL A 107 -15.70 1.18 18.82
C VAL A 107 -16.06 0.45 20.12
N MET A 108 -17.21 0.77 20.73
CA MET A 108 -17.67 0.09 21.94
C MET A 108 -17.98 -1.39 21.71
N ASN A 109 -18.52 -1.78 20.55
CA ASN A 109 -18.72 -3.18 20.21
C ASN A 109 -17.39 -3.93 20.15
N THR A 110 -16.33 -3.30 19.62
CA THR A 110 -14.98 -3.87 19.60
C THR A 110 -14.45 -4.05 21.02
N VAL A 111 -14.60 -3.05 21.89
CA VAL A 111 -14.17 -3.14 23.30
C VAL A 111 -14.90 -4.26 24.04
N VAL A 112 -16.24 -4.32 23.94
CA VAL A 112 -17.04 -5.36 24.61
C VAL A 112 -16.69 -6.75 24.06
N SER A 113 -16.48 -6.86 22.75
CA SER A 113 -16.08 -8.14 22.13
C SER A 113 -14.69 -8.58 22.57
N ALA A 114 -13.74 -7.64 22.69
CA ALA A 114 -12.40 -7.90 23.21
C ALA A 114 -12.48 -8.36 24.68
N LYS A 115 -13.32 -7.74 25.51
CA LYS A 115 -13.49 -8.14 26.91
C LYS A 115 -14.17 -9.51 27.08
N ALA A 116 -14.96 -9.94 26.08
CA ALA A 116 -15.66 -11.21 26.07
C ALA A 116 -14.88 -12.35 25.37
N MET A 117 -13.58 -12.18 25.13
CA MET A 117 -12.73 -13.25 24.59
C MET A 117 -12.59 -14.41 25.60
N ASP A 118 -12.44 -15.62 25.07
CA ASP A 118 -12.24 -16.84 25.85
C ASP A 118 -10.80 -16.90 26.38
N TYR A 119 -10.53 -16.09 27.42
CA TYR A 119 -9.23 -15.97 28.08
C TYR A 119 -9.43 -15.78 29.59
N ALA A 120 -8.42 -16.13 30.38
CA ALA A 120 -8.45 -15.90 31.82
C ALA A 120 -8.61 -14.39 32.13
N ALA A 121 -9.66 -14.02 32.87
CA ALA A 121 -10.01 -12.63 33.14
C ALA A 121 -8.91 -11.85 33.88
N GLU A 122 -8.10 -12.55 34.68
CA GLU A 122 -6.96 -11.98 35.43
C GLU A 122 -5.77 -11.63 34.52
N LYS A 123 -5.71 -12.22 33.32
CA LYS A 123 -4.60 -12.10 32.38
C LYS A 123 -4.93 -11.25 31.16
N LEU A 124 -6.21 -10.90 30.97
CA LEU A 124 -6.68 -10.11 29.84
C LEU A 124 -7.03 -8.68 30.27
N ALA A 125 -6.23 -7.71 29.83
CA ALA A 125 -6.55 -6.29 29.96
C ALA A 125 -6.92 -5.70 28.60
N VAL A 126 -7.88 -4.77 28.60
CA VAL A 126 -8.34 -4.07 27.40
C VAL A 126 -8.22 -2.58 27.65
N TYR A 127 -7.50 -1.88 26.78
CA TYR A 127 -7.24 -0.45 26.84
C TYR A 127 -7.86 0.24 25.62
N LEU A 128 -8.46 1.41 25.84
CA LEU A 128 -8.95 2.28 24.77
C LEU A 128 -8.14 3.57 24.77
N SER A 129 -7.41 3.84 23.70
CA SER A 129 -6.78 5.14 23.43
C SER A 129 -7.72 5.97 22.54
N ASP A 130 -8.18 7.10 23.06
CA ASP A 130 -9.01 8.06 22.32
C ASP A 130 -8.18 9.29 21.97
N ASP A 131 -7.59 9.28 20.78
CA ASP A 131 -6.76 10.38 20.26
C ASP A 131 -7.63 11.59 19.89
N GLY A 132 -8.93 11.37 19.65
CA GLY A 132 -9.91 12.42 19.37
C GLY A 132 -10.40 13.18 20.60
N GLY A 133 -10.09 12.67 21.81
CA GLY A 133 -10.45 13.30 23.09
C GLY A 133 -11.95 13.61 23.23
N ALA A 134 -12.81 12.81 22.61
CA ALA A 134 -14.22 13.13 22.49
C ALA A 134 -14.99 12.77 23.77
N ALA A 135 -15.74 13.72 24.32
CA ALA A 135 -16.58 13.48 25.50
C ALA A 135 -17.59 12.32 25.30
N ALA A 136 -18.08 12.15 24.06
CA ALA A 136 -18.97 11.06 23.70
C ALA A 136 -18.30 9.68 23.86
N THR A 137 -17.05 9.52 23.42
CA THR A 137 -16.27 8.29 23.57
C THR A 137 -16.03 7.97 25.04
N ARG A 138 -15.68 8.99 25.84
CA ARG A 138 -15.48 8.85 27.29
C ARG A 138 -16.75 8.42 28.04
N TYR A 139 -17.92 8.92 27.66
CA TYR A 139 -19.18 8.48 28.27
C TYR A 139 -19.54 7.06 27.82
N ALA A 140 -19.41 6.79 26.51
CA ALA A 140 -19.74 5.51 25.94
C ALA A 140 -18.89 4.37 26.48
N ILE A 141 -17.58 4.58 26.71
CA ILE A 141 -16.71 3.54 27.31
C ILE A 141 -17.14 3.19 28.73
N LYS A 142 -17.58 4.17 29.53
CA LYS A 142 -18.09 3.93 30.88
C LYS A 142 -19.33 3.03 30.85
N GLU A 143 -20.29 3.33 29.97
CA GLU A 143 -21.49 2.51 29.82
C GLU A 143 -21.18 1.14 29.20
N ALA A 144 -20.24 1.07 28.25
CA ALA A 144 -19.80 -0.18 27.65
C ALA A 144 -19.12 -1.11 28.67
N CYS A 145 -18.31 -0.59 29.59
CA CYS A 145 -17.72 -1.37 30.67
C CYS A 145 -18.78 -1.99 31.60
N ARG A 146 -19.79 -1.20 32.00
CA ARG A 146 -20.91 -1.69 32.83
C ARG A 146 -21.71 -2.78 32.10
N PHE A 147 -21.93 -2.58 30.80
CA PHE A 147 -22.58 -3.58 29.96
C PHE A 147 -21.72 -4.85 29.83
N ALA A 148 -20.41 -4.72 29.61
CA ALA A 148 -19.49 -5.84 29.47
C ALA A 148 -19.45 -6.73 30.71
N GLU A 149 -19.50 -6.16 31.92
CA GLU A 149 -19.56 -6.96 33.16
C GLU A 149 -20.82 -7.84 33.24
N SER A 150 -21.99 -7.28 32.89
CA SER A 150 -23.24 -8.03 32.84
C SER A 150 -23.21 -9.09 31.72
N TRP A 151 -22.71 -8.70 30.55
CA TRP A 151 -22.63 -9.54 29.37
C TRP A 151 -21.67 -10.72 29.54
N CYS A 152 -20.46 -10.50 30.06
CA CYS A 152 -19.48 -11.56 30.30
C CYS A 152 -19.98 -12.57 31.34
N ARG A 153 -20.73 -12.14 32.36
CA ARG A 153 -21.41 -13.08 33.29
C ARG A 153 -22.45 -13.94 32.56
N PHE A 154 -23.26 -13.34 31.67
CA PHE A 154 -24.24 -14.07 30.87
C PHE A 154 -23.60 -15.08 29.91
N VAL A 155 -22.55 -14.66 29.19
CA VAL A 155 -21.79 -15.55 28.30
C VAL A 155 -21.08 -16.65 29.08
N GLY A 156 -20.51 -16.32 30.25
CA GLY A 156 -19.88 -17.28 31.16
C GLY A 156 -20.87 -18.32 31.71
N CYS A 157 -22.09 -17.92 32.07
CA CYS A 157 -23.16 -18.86 32.43
C CYS A 157 -23.56 -19.79 31.27
N MET A 158 -23.50 -19.32 30.03
CA MET A 158 -23.65 -20.18 28.84
C MET A 158 -22.39 -20.97 28.47
N GLY A 159 -21.23 -20.60 29.05
CA GLY A 159 -19.88 -21.06 28.73
C GLY A 159 -19.48 -22.42 29.31
N SER A 160 -20.33 -23.07 30.12
CA SER A 160 -20.10 -24.47 30.54
C SER A 160 -20.11 -25.46 29.35
N ARG A 161 -20.60 -25.05 28.16
CA ARG A 161 -20.42 -25.79 26.90
C ARG A 161 -19.45 -25.01 25.99
N ARG A 162 -18.23 -25.53 25.81
CA ARG A 162 -17.05 -25.01 25.07
C ARG A 162 -17.25 -24.68 23.56
N GLY A 163 -18.41 -24.14 23.17
CA GLY A 163 -18.80 -23.87 21.78
C GLY A 163 -19.65 -22.62 21.57
N ALA A 164 -19.87 -21.79 22.60
CA ALA A 164 -20.71 -20.59 22.52
C ALA A 164 -20.06 -19.46 21.70
N LEU A 165 -18.75 -19.21 21.86
CA LEU A 165 -18.07 -18.08 21.19
C LEU A 165 -17.92 -18.28 19.67
N ARG A 166 -17.66 -19.52 19.21
CA ARG A 166 -17.65 -19.86 17.78
C ARG A 166 -19.00 -19.62 17.09
N ARG A 167 -20.10 -19.68 17.85
CA ARG A 167 -21.45 -19.38 17.37
C ARG A 167 -21.73 -17.87 17.39
N PHE A 168 -21.18 -17.15 18.37
CA PHE A 168 -21.33 -15.70 18.51
C PHE A 168 -20.60 -14.91 17.43
N SER A 169 -19.35 -15.25 17.08
CA SER A 169 -18.65 -14.55 15.97
C SER A 169 -19.38 -14.72 14.63
N ARG A 170 -19.99 -15.89 14.42
CA ARG A 170 -20.82 -16.18 13.25
C ARG A 170 -22.15 -15.41 13.26
N LEU A 171 -22.70 -15.12 14.44
CA LEU A 171 -23.90 -14.29 14.61
C LEU A 171 -23.57 -12.81 14.40
N LEU A 172 -22.51 -12.29 15.02
CA LEU A 172 -22.07 -10.90 14.90
C LEU A 172 -21.78 -10.49 13.45
N VAL A 173 -21.02 -11.31 12.72
CA VAL A 173 -20.69 -11.05 11.31
C VAL A 173 -21.94 -11.11 10.42
N LYS A 174 -22.93 -11.95 10.77
CA LYS A 174 -24.18 -12.08 10.01
C LYS A 174 -25.21 -11.00 10.32
N THR A 175 -25.10 -10.31 11.44
CA THR A 175 -26.05 -9.27 11.88
C THR A 175 -25.42 -7.87 11.89
N ARG A 176 -25.00 -7.36 10.73
CA ARG A 176 -24.65 -5.94 10.53
C ARG A 176 -25.86 -5.01 10.70
N GLY A 177 -26.39 -4.88 11.93
CA GLY A 177 -27.45 -3.92 12.28
C GLY A 177 -28.55 -4.44 13.23
N LYS A 178 -28.66 -5.75 13.48
CA LYS A 178 -29.64 -6.30 14.45
C LYS A 178 -29.11 -6.36 15.88
N LEU A 179 -27.80 -6.26 16.07
CA LEU A 179 -27.17 -6.29 17.38
C LEU A 179 -27.63 -5.13 18.27
N TRP A 180 -27.81 -3.93 17.70
CA TRP A 180 -28.33 -2.80 18.46
C TRP A 180 -29.77 -3.00 18.91
N ARG A 181 -30.64 -3.64 18.11
CA ARG A 181 -32.00 -3.97 18.57
C ARG A 181 -31.99 -5.02 19.67
N ALA A 182 -31.14 -6.05 19.54
CA ALA A 182 -30.97 -7.06 20.57
C ALA A 182 -30.39 -6.48 21.86
N MET A 183 -29.34 -5.66 21.76
CA MET A 183 -28.72 -4.94 22.88
C MET A 183 -29.68 -3.92 23.49
N SER A 184 -30.45 -3.19 22.68
CA SER A 184 -31.44 -2.21 23.16
C SER A 184 -32.63 -2.89 23.85
N LEU A 185 -33.07 -4.06 23.38
CA LEU A 185 -34.07 -4.89 24.07
C LEU A 185 -33.52 -5.44 25.39
N MET A 186 -32.25 -5.84 25.43
CA MET A 186 -31.59 -6.33 26.64
C MET A 186 -31.35 -5.20 27.66
N LEU A 187 -30.92 -4.01 27.20
CA LEU A 187 -30.75 -2.80 28.00
C LEU A 187 -32.09 -2.30 28.56
N ASN A 188 -33.17 -2.37 27.78
CA ASN A 188 -34.52 -2.05 28.27
C ASN A 188 -35.02 -3.06 29.31
N TRP A 189 -34.72 -4.36 29.14
CA TRP A 189 -35.05 -5.37 30.14
C TRP A 189 -34.28 -5.15 31.46
N ILE A 190 -32.98 -4.82 31.37
CA ILE A 190 -32.13 -4.49 32.52
C ILE A 190 -32.59 -3.22 33.24
N LYS A 191 -33.03 -2.18 32.51
CA LYS A 191 -33.60 -0.95 33.09
C LYS A 191 -35.00 -1.14 33.70
N SER A 192 -35.69 -2.25 33.41
CA SER A 192 -37.03 -2.56 33.95
C SER A 192 -37.00 -3.39 35.25
N ARG A 193 -35.80 -3.76 35.72
CA ARG A 193 -35.56 -4.24 37.09
C ARG A 193 -34.99 -3.11 37.94
#